data_AF-A0A524RN69-F1
#
_entry.id   AF-A0A524RN69-F1
#
_cell.length_a   1.000
_cell.length_b   1.000
_cell.length_c   1.000
_cell.angle_alpha   90.00
_cell.angle_beta   90.00
_cell.angle_gamma   90.00
#
_symmetry.space_group_name_H-M   'P 1'
#
loop_
_entity.id
_entity.type
_entity.pdbx_description
1 polymer ?
#
loop_
_entity_poly.entity_id
_entity_poly.type
_entity_poly.pdbx_seq_one_letter_code
_entity_poly.pdbx_strand_id
1 'polypeptide(L)'
;MLAEGSTWRRWDLHIHTPGTILNDQFGDWEEFLTAIKKQDVVSVLGVTDYFSITNYSKLKKYKEDGHIPKIDLLIPNIEFRIAPPTKKNRAINIHFLVSPNDPNHEDEILNALGRLSWTYGNNKYSCLPDQLIALGRAFKDSEVVDNCTALRIGVDQFKVDFDSLRKWYNSEPWFRANSLVAVAAGDDGLSGLPVDGAWAAFREGIALFSQMIFSGNPGTRKFWLGRRKQDDLTMIRRAGGFKPCIHGSDAHDINRLFRPAQDRFCWIKADPTFEGLKQLLYEPEDRVYIGSTPPINHDKARVIRSVTLSQTGGWFDEVKISLNAGLVSIVGQKGSGKSALAELIAHAAGSWSADQPGSFLNRAGKHLRNLDVKLSWGGIGTESNVSIGSKESNKDEVRFLSQKFVEDLCSDDHVGTKLASQIEAVVFSNLDPIDTLNASSFDELRKKRTESIRSEGQRLRDEVMRLIREECSLQNNAAKLQEKRPAPRCWPRSALG
;
A
#
# COMPACT_ATOMS: atom_id res chain seq x y z
N MET A 1 -23.54 1.58 -10.12
CA MET A 1 -22.90 0.35 -9.60
C MET A 1 -21.90 0.75 -8.53
N LEU A 2 -21.87 0.04 -7.40
CA LEU A 2 -20.85 0.24 -6.37
C LEU A 2 -19.50 -0.24 -6.90
N ALA A 3 -18.43 0.52 -6.67
CA ALA A 3 -17.08 0.14 -7.09
C ALA A 3 -16.64 -1.14 -6.36
N GLU A 4 -15.93 -2.03 -7.06
CA GLU A 4 -15.38 -3.28 -6.49
C GLU A 4 -14.32 -3.00 -5.40
N GLY A 5 -13.83 -1.76 -5.29
CA GLY A 5 -12.78 -1.34 -4.38
C GLY A 5 -11.38 -1.62 -4.91
N SER A 6 -10.39 -1.62 -4.00
CA SER A 6 -8.97 -1.73 -4.36
C SER A 6 -8.62 -3.11 -4.91
N THR A 7 -8.50 -3.20 -6.25
CA THR A 7 -7.99 -4.35 -6.98
C THR A 7 -6.67 -4.02 -7.66
N TRP A 8 -5.89 -5.04 -7.99
CA TRP A 8 -4.67 -4.87 -8.77
C TRP A 8 -5.01 -4.49 -10.21
N ARG A 9 -4.57 -3.31 -10.62
CA ARG A 9 -4.67 -2.82 -12.00
C ARG A 9 -3.29 -2.49 -12.51
N ARG A 10 -3.08 -2.59 -13.82
CA ARG A 10 -1.82 -2.18 -14.43
C ARG A 10 -1.86 -0.69 -14.72
N TRP A 11 -0.86 0.02 -14.24
CA TRP A 11 -0.71 1.46 -14.42
C TRP A 11 0.60 1.67 -15.18
N ASP A 12 0.58 2.53 -16.20
CA ASP A 12 1.79 2.93 -16.91
C ASP A 12 2.02 4.41 -16.66
N LEU A 13 2.81 4.72 -15.63
CA LEU A 13 2.95 6.09 -15.10
C LEU A 13 4.01 6.93 -15.81
N HIS A 14 4.67 6.37 -16.82
CA HIS A 14 5.72 7.05 -17.58
C HIS A 14 5.67 6.62 -19.04
N ILE A 15 4.86 7.33 -19.83
CA ILE A 15 4.84 7.18 -21.28
C ILE A 15 5.01 8.55 -21.93
N HIS A 16 5.82 8.64 -22.97
CA HIS A 16 5.73 9.78 -23.88
C HIS A 16 4.69 9.47 -24.97
N THR A 17 4.38 10.49 -25.77
CA THR A 17 3.36 10.42 -26.82
C THR A 17 3.91 11.03 -28.12
N PRO A 18 3.24 10.84 -29.27
CA PRO A 18 3.68 11.44 -30.52
C PRO A 18 3.73 12.97 -30.41
N GLY A 19 4.84 13.59 -30.81
CA GLY A 19 5.10 15.00 -30.60
C GLY A 19 5.76 15.33 -29.26
N THR A 20 6.27 14.33 -28.52
CA THR A 20 7.13 14.60 -27.35
C THR A 20 8.36 15.41 -27.76
N ILE A 21 8.77 16.38 -26.94
CA ILE A 21 9.79 17.37 -27.37
C ILE A 21 11.17 16.72 -27.57
N LEU A 22 11.51 15.71 -26.77
CA LEU A 22 12.79 15.01 -26.83
C LEU A 22 12.57 13.54 -27.20
N ASN A 23 13.47 13.02 -28.06
CA ASN A 23 13.51 11.62 -28.48
C ASN A 23 12.20 11.07 -29.05
N ASP A 24 11.41 11.89 -29.74
CA ASP A 24 10.20 11.40 -30.42
C ASP A 24 10.54 10.43 -31.55
N GLN A 25 10.08 9.20 -31.40
CA GLN A 25 10.23 8.12 -32.38
C GLN A 25 8.88 7.48 -32.68
N PHE A 26 7.78 8.13 -32.32
CA PHE A 26 6.46 7.71 -32.73
C PHE A 26 6.21 8.08 -34.21
N GLY A 27 5.28 7.35 -34.83
CA GLY A 27 4.65 7.76 -36.07
C GLY A 27 3.63 8.86 -35.80
N ASP A 28 2.43 8.70 -36.34
CA ASP A 28 1.35 9.65 -36.13
C ASP A 28 0.49 9.36 -34.89
N TRP A 29 -0.43 10.28 -34.59
CA TRP A 29 -1.38 10.15 -33.50
C TRP A 29 -2.42 9.06 -33.73
N GLU A 30 -2.75 8.72 -34.98
CA GLU A 30 -3.78 7.70 -35.27
C GLU A 30 -3.26 6.30 -34.94
N GLU A 31 -2.01 5.99 -35.29
CA GLU A 31 -1.32 4.76 -34.93
C GLU A 31 -1.26 4.61 -33.40
N PHE A 32 -0.84 5.67 -32.70
CA PHE A 32 -0.77 5.69 -31.24
C PHE A 32 -2.13 5.45 -30.58
N LEU A 33 -3.17 6.18 -31.01
CA LEU A 33 -4.53 5.99 -30.48
C LEU A 33 -5.08 4.59 -30.80
N THR A 34 -4.75 4.04 -31.96
CA THR A 34 -5.12 2.67 -32.33
C THR A 34 -4.48 1.66 -31.38
N ALA A 35 -3.21 1.85 -31.01
CA ALA A 35 -2.54 0.99 -30.04
C ALA A 35 -3.17 1.11 -28.63
N ILE A 36 -3.53 2.31 -28.18
CA ILE A 36 -4.22 2.52 -26.90
C ILE A 36 -5.62 1.89 -26.90
N LYS A 37 -6.36 1.94 -28.02
CA LYS A 37 -7.68 1.30 -28.14
C LYS A 37 -7.60 -0.23 -28.06
N LYS A 38 -6.54 -0.80 -28.64
CA LYS A 38 -6.36 -2.26 -28.76
C LYS A 38 -5.94 -2.94 -27.45
N GLN A 39 -5.24 -2.26 -26.56
CA GLN A 39 -4.81 -2.86 -25.29
C GLN A 39 -5.99 -2.98 -24.30
N ASP A 40 -5.94 -4.00 -23.43
CA ASP A 40 -6.97 -4.31 -22.41
C ASP A 40 -6.40 -4.42 -20.99
N VAL A 41 -5.13 -4.07 -20.81
CA VAL A 41 -4.40 -4.39 -19.58
C VAL A 41 -4.14 -3.18 -18.72
N VAL A 42 -3.88 -2.02 -19.32
CA VAL A 42 -3.53 -0.77 -18.65
C VAL A 42 -4.79 0.07 -18.40
N SER A 43 -5.02 0.41 -17.13
CA SER A 43 -6.14 1.24 -16.68
C SER A 43 -5.77 2.72 -16.51
N VAL A 44 -4.52 3.03 -16.17
CA VAL A 44 -4.08 4.40 -15.87
C VAL A 44 -2.83 4.75 -16.64
N LEU A 45 -2.81 5.93 -17.26
CA LEU A 45 -1.66 6.46 -17.98
C LEU A 45 -1.11 7.73 -17.31
N GLY A 46 0.17 7.72 -16.97
CA GLY A 46 0.94 8.93 -16.69
C GLY A 46 1.52 9.46 -17.98
N VAL A 47 0.93 10.55 -18.50
CA VAL A 47 1.36 11.17 -19.76
C VAL A 47 2.55 12.06 -19.47
N THR A 48 3.73 11.59 -19.85
CA THR A 48 5.00 12.25 -19.56
C THR A 48 5.37 13.25 -20.64
N ASP A 49 5.39 14.53 -20.27
CA ASP A 49 5.83 15.62 -21.13
C ASP A 49 7.03 16.34 -20.50
N TYR A 50 8.01 16.70 -21.33
CA TYR A 50 9.17 17.47 -20.91
C TYR A 50 8.78 18.91 -20.64
N PHE A 51 8.81 19.34 -19.37
CA PHE A 51 8.54 20.72 -18.95
C PHE A 51 7.19 21.30 -19.45
N SER A 52 6.22 20.45 -19.77
CA SER A 52 4.97 20.82 -20.42
C SER A 52 3.83 19.86 -20.04
N ILE A 53 2.63 20.17 -20.48
CA ILE A 53 1.44 19.28 -20.49
C ILE A 53 0.74 19.25 -21.86
N THR A 54 1.37 19.78 -22.92
CA THR A 54 0.75 19.93 -24.24
C THR A 54 0.14 18.62 -24.76
N ASN A 55 0.87 17.51 -24.65
CA ASN A 55 0.38 16.24 -25.17
C ASN A 55 -0.60 15.57 -24.21
N TYR A 56 -0.45 15.78 -22.90
CA TYR A 56 -1.49 15.44 -21.93
C TYR A 56 -2.83 16.09 -22.30
N SER A 57 -2.86 17.40 -22.52
CA SER A 57 -4.07 18.14 -22.91
C SER A 57 -4.68 17.59 -24.20
N LYS A 58 -3.83 17.22 -25.17
CA LYS A 58 -4.28 16.62 -26.43
C LYS A 58 -4.89 15.22 -26.22
N LEU A 59 -4.23 14.34 -25.45
CA LEU A 59 -4.74 13.00 -25.17
C LEU A 59 -6.00 13.03 -24.30
N LYS A 60 -6.11 13.99 -23.39
CA LYS A 60 -7.32 14.24 -22.60
C LYS A 60 -8.52 14.55 -23.48
N LYS A 61 -8.38 15.45 -24.47
CA LYS A 61 -9.44 15.71 -25.46
C LYS A 61 -9.87 14.44 -26.19
N TYR A 62 -8.92 13.64 -26.67
CA TYR A 62 -9.25 12.35 -27.29
C TYR A 62 -10.00 11.39 -26.34
N LYS A 63 -9.69 11.39 -25.03
CA LYS A 63 -10.42 10.61 -24.03
C LYS A 63 -11.85 11.12 -23.84
N GLU A 64 -12.02 12.44 -23.74
CA GLU A 64 -13.34 13.10 -23.62
C GLU A 64 -14.21 12.84 -24.85
N ASP A 65 -13.60 12.82 -26.04
CA ASP A 65 -14.24 12.45 -27.32
C ASP A 65 -14.48 10.93 -27.45
N GLY A 66 -14.14 10.12 -26.45
CA GLY A 66 -14.41 8.68 -26.41
C GLY A 66 -13.44 7.80 -27.20
N HIS A 67 -12.28 8.33 -27.64
CA HIS A 67 -11.31 7.56 -28.42
C HIS A 67 -10.54 6.53 -27.59
N ILE A 68 -10.41 6.66 -26.27
CA ILE A 68 -9.64 5.72 -25.44
C ILE A 68 -10.45 5.22 -24.24
N PRO A 69 -11.58 4.53 -24.46
CA PRO A 69 -12.58 4.24 -23.43
C PRO A 69 -12.11 3.26 -22.34
N LYS A 70 -11.04 2.51 -22.61
CA LYS A 70 -10.46 1.51 -21.68
C LYS A 70 -9.47 2.10 -20.68
N ILE A 71 -9.05 3.34 -20.89
CA ILE A 71 -8.21 4.05 -19.94
C ILE A 71 -9.15 4.72 -18.94
N ASP A 72 -9.07 4.36 -17.67
CA ASP A 72 -9.89 4.93 -16.61
C ASP A 72 -9.43 6.37 -16.28
N LEU A 73 -8.11 6.58 -16.15
CA LEU A 73 -7.51 7.85 -15.71
C LEU A 73 -6.28 8.24 -16.54
N LEU A 74 -6.19 9.52 -16.89
CA LEU A 74 -4.98 10.16 -17.39
C LEU A 74 -4.41 11.07 -16.30
N ILE A 75 -3.13 10.93 -16.01
CA ILE A 75 -2.40 11.75 -15.06
C ILE A 75 -1.35 12.56 -15.83
N PRO A 76 -1.37 13.91 -15.78
CA PRO A 76 -0.26 14.70 -16.28
C PRO A 76 1.02 14.40 -15.47
N ASN A 77 2.06 13.94 -16.15
CA ASN A 77 3.38 13.69 -15.57
C ASN A 77 4.38 14.68 -16.20
N ILE A 78 4.84 15.67 -15.44
CA ILE A 78 5.78 16.68 -15.95
C ILE A 78 7.20 16.23 -15.62
N GLU A 79 7.99 15.88 -16.62
CA GLU A 79 9.40 15.51 -16.46
C GLU A 79 10.29 16.75 -16.53
N PHE A 80 10.91 17.06 -15.39
CA PHE A 80 11.98 18.03 -15.27
C PHE A 80 13.34 17.35 -15.33
N ARG A 81 14.27 18.03 -16.00
CA ARG A 81 15.68 17.65 -16.07
C ARG A 81 16.52 18.73 -15.41
N ILE A 82 16.89 18.52 -14.15
CA ILE A 82 17.52 19.56 -13.32
C ILE A 82 19.04 19.40 -13.17
N ALA A 83 19.68 20.51 -12.77
CA ALA A 83 21.08 20.56 -12.37
C ALA A 83 21.26 20.22 -10.86
N PRO A 84 22.45 19.76 -10.43
CA PRO A 84 23.67 19.56 -11.20
C PRO A 84 23.64 18.25 -12.01
N PRO A 85 24.55 18.10 -12.99
CA PRO A 85 24.67 16.85 -13.73
C PRO A 85 25.15 15.71 -12.83
N THR A 86 24.71 14.49 -13.14
CA THR A 86 25.21 13.26 -12.53
C THR A 86 26.64 12.97 -12.97
N LYS A 87 27.27 11.96 -12.34
CA LYS A 87 28.63 11.52 -12.71
C LYS A 87 28.80 11.17 -14.19
N LYS A 88 27.72 10.84 -14.90
CA LYS A 88 27.70 10.53 -16.34
C LYS A 88 27.28 11.73 -17.21
N ASN A 89 27.37 12.94 -16.68
CA ASN A 89 26.96 14.18 -17.35
C ASN A 89 25.48 14.16 -17.81
N ARG A 90 24.59 13.58 -16.98
CA ARG A 90 23.14 13.57 -17.24
C ARG A 90 22.43 14.52 -16.30
N ALA A 91 21.35 15.15 -16.74
CA ALA A 91 20.47 15.86 -15.82
C ALA A 91 19.77 14.87 -14.87
N ILE A 92 19.31 15.38 -13.73
CA ILE A 92 18.52 14.59 -12.77
C ILE A 92 17.04 14.68 -13.18
N ASN A 93 16.39 13.54 -13.38
CA ASN A 93 14.99 13.47 -13.76
C ASN A 93 14.09 13.50 -12.51
N ILE A 94 13.29 14.56 -12.40
CA ILE A 94 12.25 14.73 -11.38
C ILE A 94 10.90 14.85 -12.08
N HIS A 95 9.93 14.09 -11.61
CA HIS A 95 8.59 14.01 -12.15
C HIS A 95 7.59 14.61 -11.18
N PHE A 96 6.67 15.41 -11.69
CA PHE A 96 5.49 15.86 -10.96
C PHE A 96 4.26 15.22 -11.58
N LEU A 97 3.66 14.26 -10.86
CA LEU A 97 2.38 13.67 -11.21
C LEU A 97 1.28 14.55 -10.62
N VAL A 98 0.54 15.28 -11.44
CA VAL A 98 -0.46 16.26 -10.99
C VAL A 98 -1.87 15.68 -11.05
N SER A 99 -2.71 16.04 -10.09
CA SER A 99 -4.10 15.60 -9.98
C SER A 99 -4.94 16.23 -11.09
N PRO A 100 -5.66 15.44 -11.89
CA PRO A 100 -6.61 15.96 -12.88
C PRO A 100 -8.00 16.27 -12.28
N ASN A 101 -8.18 16.16 -10.96
CA ASN A 101 -9.49 16.27 -10.31
C ASN A 101 -10.07 17.69 -10.35
N ASP A 102 -9.22 18.71 -10.29
CA ASP A 102 -9.64 20.10 -10.44
C ASP A 102 -9.98 20.36 -11.91
N PRO A 103 -11.18 20.83 -12.28
CA PRO A 103 -11.51 21.13 -13.67
C PRO A 103 -10.55 22.11 -14.36
N ASN A 104 -9.92 23.02 -13.60
CA ASN A 104 -8.99 24.02 -14.10
C ASN A 104 -7.51 23.61 -13.94
N HIS A 105 -7.23 22.33 -13.69
CA HIS A 105 -5.87 21.86 -13.42
C HIS A 105 -4.85 22.23 -14.50
N GLU A 106 -5.24 22.26 -15.79
CA GLU A 106 -4.32 22.64 -16.87
C GLU A 106 -3.85 24.09 -16.73
N ASP A 107 -4.77 25.02 -16.45
CA ASP A 107 -4.45 26.44 -16.26
C ASP A 107 -3.59 26.65 -15.01
N GLU A 108 -3.90 25.96 -13.92
CA GLU A 108 -3.12 26.03 -12.68
C GLU A 108 -1.70 25.47 -12.85
N ILE A 109 -1.54 24.38 -13.62
CA ILE A 109 -0.23 23.85 -14.00
C ILE A 109 0.53 24.89 -14.83
N LEU A 110 -0.08 25.44 -15.88
CA LEU A 110 0.57 26.41 -16.76
C LEU A 110 0.95 27.70 -16.02
N ASN A 111 0.11 28.15 -15.09
CA ASN A 111 0.40 29.28 -14.21
C ASN A 111 1.63 29.01 -13.33
N ALA A 112 1.72 27.82 -12.73
CA ALA A 112 2.88 27.42 -11.93
C ALA A 112 4.14 27.36 -12.80
N LEU A 113 4.08 26.70 -13.97
CA LEU A 113 5.21 26.63 -14.91
C LEU A 113 5.64 28.03 -15.39
N GLY A 114 4.70 28.94 -15.63
CA GLY A 114 4.99 30.32 -16.00
C GLY A 114 5.74 31.13 -14.94
N ARG A 115 5.61 30.76 -13.68
CA ARG A 115 6.35 31.36 -12.56
C ARG A 115 7.70 30.69 -12.29
N LEU A 116 7.95 29.51 -12.85
CA LEU A 116 9.27 28.90 -12.85
C LEU A 116 10.12 29.54 -13.94
N SER A 117 11.30 30.03 -13.56
CA SER A 117 12.17 30.75 -14.48
C SER A 117 13.63 30.40 -14.29
N TRP A 118 14.39 30.50 -15.38
CA TRP A 118 15.83 30.32 -15.40
C TRP A 118 16.50 31.49 -16.13
N THR A 119 17.69 31.89 -15.66
CA THR A 119 18.42 33.03 -16.22
C THR A 119 19.56 32.54 -17.10
N TYR A 120 19.62 33.04 -18.33
CA TYR A 120 20.71 32.80 -19.28
C TYR A 120 21.19 34.13 -19.86
N GLY A 121 22.48 34.44 -19.67
CA GLY A 121 23.02 35.77 -19.90
C GLY A 121 22.32 36.80 -19.01
N ASN A 122 21.82 37.88 -19.62
CA ASN A 122 21.07 38.93 -18.92
C ASN A 122 19.54 38.72 -18.98
N ASN A 123 19.09 37.64 -19.62
CA ASN A 123 17.67 37.39 -19.86
C ASN A 123 17.13 36.30 -18.93
N LYS A 124 15.86 36.46 -18.56
CA LYS A 124 15.11 35.52 -17.74
C LYS A 124 14.03 34.86 -18.59
N TYR A 125 14.04 33.54 -18.64
CA TYR A 125 13.11 32.73 -19.44
C TYR A 125 12.22 31.92 -18.50
N SER A 126 10.90 31.91 -18.72
CA SER A 126 9.99 31.04 -17.96
C SER A 126 9.91 29.64 -18.55
N CYS A 127 9.29 28.71 -17.82
CA CYS A 127 9.03 27.34 -18.26
C CYS A 127 7.79 27.25 -19.18
N LEU A 128 7.55 28.26 -20.02
CA LEU A 128 6.48 28.27 -21.03
C LEU A 128 7.05 28.04 -22.44
N PRO A 129 6.27 27.44 -23.36
CA PRO A 129 6.78 27.08 -24.69
C PRO A 129 7.41 28.24 -25.48
N ASP A 130 6.80 29.43 -25.46
CA ASP A 130 7.30 30.62 -26.14
C ASP A 130 8.64 31.10 -25.55
N GLN A 131 8.80 31.04 -24.23
CA GLN A 131 10.03 31.42 -23.54
C GLN A 131 11.13 30.37 -23.71
N LEU A 132 10.77 29.09 -23.78
CA LEU A 132 11.71 28.02 -24.11
C LEU A 132 12.20 28.12 -25.56
N ILE A 133 11.33 28.46 -26.51
CA ILE A 133 11.73 28.81 -27.90
C ILE A 133 12.70 29.99 -27.91
N ALA A 134 12.40 31.05 -27.16
CA ALA A 134 13.27 32.23 -27.05
C ALA A 134 14.65 31.86 -26.48
N LEU A 135 14.69 31.00 -25.45
CA LEU A 135 15.94 30.47 -24.90
C LEU A 135 16.73 29.67 -25.94
N GLY A 136 16.07 28.79 -26.69
CA GLY A 136 16.72 27.99 -27.73
C GLY A 136 17.37 28.85 -28.82
N ARG A 137 16.70 29.93 -29.22
CA ARG A 137 17.25 30.92 -30.17
C ARG A 137 18.41 31.71 -29.58
N ALA A 138 18.30 32.12 -28.32
CA ALA A 138 19.36 32.85 -27.62
C ALA A 138 20.63 32.02 -27.44
N PHE A 139 20.51 30.70 -27.25
CA PHE A 139 21.65 29.81 -27.09
C PHE A 139 22.38 29.49 -28.41
N LYS A 140 21.68 29.56 -29.56
CA LYS A 140 22.22 29.28 -30.90
C LYS A 140 22.35 30.54 -31.78
N ASP A 141 22.41 31.72 -31.16
CA ASP A 141 22.58 33.01 -31.83
C ASP A 141 21.66 33.23 -33.05
N SER A 142 20.37 32.85 -32.91
CA SER A 142 19.30 33.07 -33.90
C SER A 142 19.43 32.36 -35.26
N GLU A 143 20.36 31.40 -35.44
CA GLU A 143 20.43 30.57 -36.66
C GLU A 143 19.20 29.65 -36.82
N VAL A 144 18.47 29.43 -35.74
CA VAL A 144 17.30 28.54 -35.70
C VAL A 144 16.02 29.32 -36.04
N VAL A 145 15.53 29.13 -37.25
CA VAL A 145 14.31 29.79 -37.75
C VAL A 145 13.05 29.09 -37.23
N ASP A 146 13.02 27.75 -37.25
CA ASP A 146 11.81 26.99 -36.93
C ASP A 146 11.56 26.84 -35.43
N ASN A 147 10.30 26.98 -35.02
CA ASN A 147 9.90 26.93 -33.61
C ASN A 147 10.11 25.56 -32.97
N CYS A 148 9.97 24.46 -33.73
CA CYS A 148 10.09 23.10 -33.18
C CYS A 148 11.53 22.81 -32.74
N THR A 149 12.51 23.12 -33.58
CA THR A 149 13.93 22.99 -33.27
C THR A 149 14.33 23.92 -32.14
N ALA A 150 13.86 25.17 -32.16
CA ALA A 150 14.13 26.13 -31.09
C ALA A 150 13.58 25.66 -29.74
N LEU A 151 12.33 25.15 -29.70
CA LEU A 151 11.73 24.59 -28.49
C LEU A 151 12.54 23.41 -27.95
N ARG A 152 12.94 22.49 -28.82
CA ARG A 152 13.76 21.32 -28.46
C ARG A 152 15.08 21.73 -27.81
N ILE A 153 15.77 22.70 -28.40
CA ILE A 153 17.03 23.23 -27.86
C ILE A 153 16.76 23.93 -26.53
N GLY A 154 15.73 24.78 -26.45
CA GLY A 154 15.33 25.46 -25.22
C GLY A 154 15.08 24.51 -24.07
N VAL A 155 14.27 23.47 -24.29
CA VAL A 155 13.98 22.40 -23.31
C VAL A 155 15.25 21.64 -22.91
N ASP A 156 16.13 21.37 -23.86
CA ASP A 156 17.40 20.70 -23.55
C ASP A 156 18.31 21.58 -22.69
N GLN A 157 18.34 22.90 -22.92
CA GLN A 157 19.18 23.84 -22.18
C GLN A 157 18.57 24.34 -20.86
N PHE A 158 17.25 24.29 -20.69
CA PHE A 158 16.58 24.76 -19.48
C PHE A 158 16.86 23.83 -18.29
N LYS A 159 17.92 24.14 -17.52
CA LYS A 159 18.40 23.33 -16.38
C LYS A 159 18.33 24.13 -15.08
N VAL A 160 17.12 24.28 -14.55
CA VAL A 160 16.92 24.85 -13.20
C VAL A 160 17.68 23.99 -12.19
N ASP A 161 18.35 24.62 -11.23
CA ASP A 161 19.00 23.90 -10.13
C ASP A 161 17.98 23.44 -9.08
N PHE A 162 18.34 22.42 -8.29
CA PHE A 162 17.43 21.84 -7.30
C PHE A 162 16.90 22.84 -6.26
N ASP A 163 17.70 23.82 -5.82
CA ASP A 163 17.25 24.77 -4.80
C ASP A 163 16.21 25.74 -5.37
N SER A 164 16.44 26.23 -6.59
CA SER A 164 15.47 27.05 -7.33
C SER A 164 14.18 26.28 -7.60
N LEU A 165 14.25 25.02 -8.06
CA LEU A 165 13.06 24.18 -8.25
C LEU A 165 12.29 24.00 -6.94
N ARG A 166 12.99 23.68 -5.85
CA ARG A 166 12.38 23.47 -4.53
C ARG A 166 11.71 24.75 -4.01
N LYS A 167 12.36 25.90 -4.16
CA LYS A 167 11.81 27.20 -3.77
C LYS A 167 10.55 27.53 -4.56
N TRP A 168 10.60 27.36 -5.88
CA TRP A 168 9.43 27.51 -6.75
C TRP A 168 8.28 26.60 -6.31
N TYR A 169 8.53 25.29 -6.17
CA TYR A 169 7.50 24.34 -5.76
C TYR A 169 6.84 24.71 -4.42
N ASN A 170 7.63 25.16 -3.45
CA ASN A 170 7.11 25.60 -2.15
C ASN A 170 6.32 26.92 -2.23
N SER A 171 6.58 27.75 -3.24
CA SER A 171 5.83 28.99 -3.51
C SER A 171 4.55 28.77 -4.33
N GLU A 172 4.24 27.53 -4.72
CA GLU A 172 3.05 27.15 -5.50
C GLU A 172 2.08 26.30 -4.66
N PRO A 173 1.22 26.89 -3.79
CA PRO A 173 0.38 26.13 -2.86
C PRO A 173 -0.56 25.15 -3.54
N TRP A 174 -1.22 25.57 -4.63
CA TRP A 174 -2.13 24.72 -5.39
C TRP A 174 -1.38 23.55 -6.02
N PHE A 175 -0.26 23.82 -6.69
CA PHE A 175 0.51 22.80 -7.38
C PHE A 175 1.07 21.76 -6.39
N ARG A 176 1.55 22.21 -5.23
CA ARG A 176 2.03 21.33 -4.16
C ARG A 176 0.92 20.48 -3.53
N ALA A 177 -0.27 21.03 -3.33
CA ALA A 177 -1.40 20.27 -2.77
C ALA A 177 -1.94 19.23 -3.76
N ASN A 178 -1.76 19.46 -5.06
CA ASN A 178 -2.32 18.66 -6.13
C ASN A 178 -1.29 17.85 -6.91
N SER A 179 -0.04 17.72 -6.45
CA SER A 179 0.96 16.90 -7.14
C SER A 179 1.72 15.96 -6.21
N LEU A 180 2.29 14.92 -6.82
CA LEU A 180 3.19 13.97 -6.20
C LEU A 180 4.53 14.04 -6.91
N VAL A 181 5.61 14.19 -6.15
CA VAL A 181 6.97 14.27 -6.66
C VAL A 181 7.60 12.88 -6.68
N ALA A 182 8.11 12.47 -7.84
CA ALA A 182 8.88 11.25 -8.00
C ALA A 182 10.25 11.57 -8.60
N VAL A 183 11.30 10.87 -8.16
CA VAL A 183 12.64 10.99 -8.74
C VAL A 183 13.06 9.68 -9.38
N ALA A 184 13.78 9.77 -10.51
CA ALA A 184 14.38 8.60 -11.11
C ALA A 184 15.39 7.94 -10.15
N ALA A 185 15.42 6.61 -10.14
CA ALA A 185 16.42 5.89 -9.38
C ALA A 185 17.72 5.66 -10.14
N GLY A 186 17.71 5.80 -11.47
CA GLY A 186 18.81 5.39 -12.36
C GLY A 186 20.04 6.31 -12.33
N ASP A 187 20.84 6.21 -13.39
CA ASP A 187 22.04 7.03 -13.62
C ASP A 187 21.72 8.51 -13.88
N ASP A 188 20.49 8.80 -14.27
CA ASP A 188 19.84 10.11 -14.43
C ASP A 188 19.05 10.51 -13.19
N GLY A 189 19.34 9.88 -12.05
CA GLY A 189 18.60 10.04 -10.82
C GLY A 189 19.47 9.84 -9.58
N LEU A 190 18.88 9.30 -8.52
CA LEU A 190 19.56 9.16 -7.23
C LEU A 190 20.81 8.26 -7.27
N SER A 191 20.89 7.29 -8.17
CA SER A 191 22.10 6.44 -8.31
C SER A 191 23.23 7.14 -9.08
N GLY A 192 22.90 8.16 -9.88
CA GLY A 192 23.88 9.01 -10.56
C GLY A 192 24.63 9.95 -9.61
N LEU A 193 24.15 10.12 -8.38
CA LEU A 193 24.73 11.00 -7.36
C LEU A 193 25.56 10.23 -6.33
N PRO A 194 26.63 10.82 -5.76
CA PRO A 194 27.39 10.21 -4.67
C PRO A 194 26.50 9.89 -3.46
N VAL A 195 26.65 8.68 -2.90
CA VAL A 195 25.97 8.27 -1.66
C VAL A 195 26.65 8.86 -0.43
N ASP A 196 27.97 8.96 -0.46
CA ASP A 196 28.81 9.45 0.63
C ASP A 196 29.67 10.65 0.19
N GLY A 197 30.27 11.34 1.16
CA GLY A 197 31.15 12.48 0.94
C GLY A 197 30.42 13.81 0.76
N ALA A 198 31.08 14.78 0.14
CA ALA A 198 30.63 16.18 0.09
C ALA A 198 29.24 16.41 -0.56
N TRP A 199 28.76 15.45 -1.35
CA TRP A 199 27.48 15.55 -2.08
C TRP A 199 26.35 14.69 -1.49
N ALA A 200 26.60 13.99 -0.38
CA ALA A 200 25.63 13.10 0.26
C ALA A 200 24.36 13.87 0.69
N ALA A 201 24.53 15.05 1.29
CA ALA A 201 23.42 15.91 1.73
C ALA A 201 22.54 16.38 0.56
N PHE A 202 23.14 16.61 -0.62
CA PHE A 202 22.40 17.00 -1.82
C PHE A 202 21.51 15.86 -2.32
N ARG A 203 22.09 14.65 -2.43
CA ARG A 203 21.35 13.44 -2.80
C ARG A 203 20.22 13.14 -1.80
N GLU A 204 20.50 13.24 -0.51
CA GLU A 204 19.51 13.07 0.56
C GLU A 204 18.40 14.12 0.45
N GLY A 205 18.74 15.38 0.14
CA GLY A 205 17.78 16.45 -0.08
C GLY A 205 16.79 16.17 -1.22
N ILE A 206 17.27 15.64 -2.35
CA ILE A 206 16.39 15.24 -3.47
C ILE A 206 15.49 14.07 -3.06
N ALA A 207 16.05 13.07 -2.38
CA ALA A 207 15.27 11.94 -1.90
C ALA A 207 14.20 12.35 -0.89
N LEU A 208 14.51 13.28 0.01
CA LEU A 208 13.57 13.85 0.98
C LEU A 208 12.45 14.66 0.30
N PHE A 209 12.79 15.41 -0.75
CA PHE A 209 11.83 16.18 -1.55
C PHE A 209 10.86 15.29 -2.34
N SER A 210 11.28 14.09 -2.71
CA SER A 210 10.50 13.15 -3.52
C SER A 210 9.64 12.23 -2.65
N GLN A 211 8.36 12.08 -2.94
CA GLN A 211 7.48 11.13 -2.24
C GLN A 211 7.56 9.72 -2.83
N MET A 212 7.91 9.60 -4.12
CA MET A 212 7.98 8.32 -4.84
C MET A 212 9.31 8.17 -5.58
N ILE A 213 9.58 6.94 -6.04
CA ILE A 213 10.79 6.61 -6.77
C ILE A 213 10.41 5.96 -8.11
N PHE A 214 10.86 6.52 -9.23
CA PHE A 214 10.70 5.87 -10.54
C PHE A 214 11.77 4.80 -10.71
N SER A 215 11.38 3.52 -10.56
CA SER A 215 12.27 2.39 -10.78
C SER A 215 11.52 1.06 -10.95
N GLY A 216 11.83 0.36 -12.03
CA GLY A 216 11.48 -1.05 -12.18
C GLY A 216 12.46 -2.02 -11.48
N ASN A 217 13.55 -1.53 -10.87
CA ASN A 217 14.61 -2.40 -10.35
C ASN A 217 14.19 -3.05 -9.00
N PRO A 218 14.22 -4.40 -8.89
CA PRO A 218 13.84 -5.09 -7.66
C PRO A 218 14.70 -4.73 -6.44
N GLY A 219 16.00 -4.50 -6.64
CA GLY A 219 16.92 -4.08 -5.58
C GLY A 219 16.62 -2.68 -5.06
N THR A 220 16.28 -1.74 -5.94
CA THR A 220 15.81 -0.40 -5.57
C THR A 220 14.52 -0.48 -4.76
N ARG A 221 13.55 -1.29 -5.19
CA ARG A 221 12.31 -1.50 -4.42
C ARG A 221 12.59 -2.10 -3.04
N LYS A 222 13.43 -3.14 -2.94
CA LYS A 222 13.83 -3.72 -1.65
C LYS A 222 14.51 -2.71 -0.73
N PHE A 223 15.34 -1.81 -1.28
CA PHE A 223 15.96 -0.73 -0.51
C PHE A 223 14.90 0.22 0.05
N TRP A 224 14.03 0.81 -0.78
CA TRP A 224 13.05 1.80 -0.31
C TRP A 224 11.93 1.23 0.57
N LEU A 225 11.78 -0.10 0.63
CA LEU A 225 10.94 -0.80 1.59
C LEU A 225 11.67 -1.22 2.88
N GLY A 226 12.97 -0.95 3.01
CA GLY A 226 13.78 -1.38 4.16
C GLY A 226 13.98 -2.89 4.28
N ARG A 227 13.85 -3.62 3.16
CA ARG A 227 13.91 -5.08 3.09
C ARG A 227 15.20 -5.62 2.47
N ARG A 228 16.16 -4.74 2.16
CA ARG A 228 17.44 -5.13 1.57
C ARG A 228 18.48 -5.46 2.65
N LYS A 229 18.76 -4.53 3.56
CA LYS A 229 19.64 -4.72 4.73
C LYS A 229 19.14 -3.89 5.92
N GLN A 230 19.45 -4.30 7.14
CA GLN A 230 19.06 -3.58 8.36
C GLN A 230 19.65 -2.16 8.41
N ASP A 231 20.89 -1.99 7.95
CA ASP A 231 21.59 -0.70 7.95
C ASP A 231 20.96 0.34 7.01
N ASP A 232 20.15 -0.09 6.03
CA ASP A 232 19.47 0.81 5.11
C ASP A 232 18.43 1.69 5.84
N LEU A 233 17.88 1.23 6.98
CA LEU A 233 16.81 1.93 7.71
C LEU A 233 17.20 3.34 8.15
N THR A 234 18.45 3.56 8.53
CA THR A 234 18.94 4.90 8.91
C THR A 234 18.92 5.86 7.73
N MET A 235 19.37 5.40 6.55
CA MET A 235 19.35 6.19 5.31
C MET A 235 17.92 6.47 4.84
N ILE A 236 17.03 5.48 4.94
CA ILE A 236 15.62 5.61 4.56
C ILE A 236 14.91 6.64 5.44
N ARG A 237 15.11 6.59 6.77
CA ARG A 237 14.54 7.58 7.70
C ARG A 237 14.98 9.00 7.37
N ARG A 238 16.28 9.18 7.10
CA ARG A 238 16.87 10.45 6.66
C ARG A 238 16.27 10.98 5.37
N ALA A 239 16.00 10.10 4.41
CA ALA A 239 15.34 10.41 3.15
C ALA A 239 13.80 10.58 3.26
N GLY A 240 13.23 10.67 4.47
CA GLY A 240 11.80 10.90 4.68
C GLY A 240 10.94 9.64 4.77
N GLY A 241 11.55 8.46 4.98
CA GLY A 241 10.85 7.20 5.22
C GLY A 241 10.75 6.30 3.99
N PHE A 242 9.94 5.25 4.12
CA PHE A 242 9.69 4.28 3.05
C PHE A 242 9.03 4.98 1.85
N LYS A 243 9.38 4.56 0.63
CA LYS A 243 8.85 5.15 -0.60
C LYS A 243 8.36 4.07 -1.56
N PRO A 244 7.19 4.25 -2.22
CA PRO A 244 6.77 3.36 -3.28
C PRO A 244 7.68 3.51 -4.50
N CYS A 245 8.04 2.39 -5.11
CA CYS A 245 8.71 2.37 -6.41
C CYS A 245 7.67 2.20 -7.52
N ILE A 246 7.37 3.28 -8.23
CA ILE A 246 6.48 3.28 -9.39
C ILE A 246 7.28 3.12 -10.68
N HIS A 247 6.61 2.72 -11.77
CA HIS A 247 7.27 2.52 -13.05
C HIS A 247 6.32 2.76 -14.22
N GLY A 248 6.89 2.87 -15.41
CA GLY A 248 6.20 2.95 -16.69
C GLY A 248 7.11 2.42 -17.79
N SER A 249 6.59 2.32 -19.01
CA SER A 249 7.36 1.78 -20.14
C SER A 249 8.46 2.71 -20.63
N ASP A 250 8.41 4.00 -20.29
CA ASP A 250 9.27 5.06 -20.80
C ASP A 250 9.29 5.04 -22.34
N ALA A 251 8.08 4.91 -22.91
CA ALA A 251 7.89 4.67 -24.33
C ALA A 251 8.09 5.95 -25.12
N HIS A 252 9.00 5.90 -26.07
CA HIS A 252 9.27 6.94 -27.07
C HIS A 252 8.89 6.50 -28.50
N ASP A 253 8.45 5.24 -28.64
CA ASP A 253 8.08 4.61 -29.89
C ASP A 253 6.93 3.62 -29.64
N ILE A 254 6.25 3.22 -30.73
CA ILE A 254 5.07 2.36 -30.66
C ILE A 254 5.39 0.95 -30.13
N ASN A 255 6.60 0.44 -30.35
CA ASN A 255 6.98 -0.92 -29.96
C ASN A 255 7.18 -1.05 -28.45
N ARG A 256 7.59 0.04 -27.79
CA ARG A 256 7.77 0.11 -26.33
C ARG A 256 6.51 0.49 -25.57
N LEU A 257 5.47 0.97 -26.24
CA LEU A 257 4.22 1.38 -25.60
C LEU A 257 3.62 0.23 -24.77
N PHE A 258 3.48 0.44 -23.46
CA PHE A 258 3.05 -0.58 -22.51
C PHE A 258 3.96 -1.82 -22.47
N ARG A 259 5.26 -1.67 -22.73
CA ARG A 259 6.23 -2.78 -22.69
C ARG A 259 7.53 -2.36 -22.00
N PRO A 260 7.52 -2.13 -20.67
CA PRO A 260 8.75 -1.92 -19.92
C PRO A 260 9.68 -3.13 -20.05
N ALA A 261 10.99 -2.88 -19.96
CA ALA A 261 12.00 -3.92 -20.05
C ALA A 261 11.78 -5.04 -19.00
N GLN A 262 12.01 -6.29 -19.42
CA GLN A 262 11.90 -7.49 -18.57
C GLN A 262 10.50 -7.70 -17.97
N ASP A 263 9.45 -7.24 -18.66
CA ASP A 263 8.05 -7.35 -18.21
C ASP A 263 7.84 -6.81 -16.79
N ARG A 264 8.58 -5.75 -16.44
CA ARG A 264 8.48 -5.06 -15.16
C ARG A 264 7.26 -4.14 -15.14
N PHE A 265 6.08 -4.72 -15.30
CA PHE A 265 4.84 -3.95 -15.28
C PHE A 265 4.58 -3.39 -13.88
N CYS A 266 4.07 -2.16 -13.82
CA CYS A 266 3.65 -1.54 -12.57
C CYS A 266 2.20 -1.92 -12.27
N TRP A 267 2.01 -2.69 -11.22
CA TRP A 267 0.71 -3.07 -10.69
C TRP A 267 0.43 -2.24 -9.45
N ILE A 268 -0.71 -1.57 -9.44
CA ILE A 268 -1.15 -0.75 -8.32
C ILE A 268 -2.48 -1.31 -7.80
N LYS A 269 -2.55 -1.55 -6.49
CA LYS A 269 -3.76 -1.99 -5.78
C LYS A 269 -4.51 -0.76 -5.25
N ALA A 270 -5.27 -0.13 -6.13
CA ALA A 270 -6.11 1.02 -5.80
C ALA A 270 -7.18 1.24 -6.87
N ASP A 271 -8.19 2.04 -6.56
CA ASP A 271 -9.08 2.58 -7.59
C ASP A 271 -8.31 3.52 -8.52
N PRO A 272 -8.64 3.56 -9.82
CA PRO A 272 -7.95 4.37 -10.83
C PRO A 272 -8.28 5.86 -10.67
N THR A 273 -7.86 6.44 -9.55
CA THR A 273 -8.07 7.84 -9.16
C THR A 273 -6.75 8.39 -8.61
N PHE A 274 -6.61 9.72 -8.59
CA PHE A 274 -5.42 10.33 -8.00
C PHE A 274 -5.32 10.08 -6.48
N GLU A 275 -6.46 9.99 -5.77
CA GLU A 275 -6.47 9.59 -4.36
C GLU A 275 -6.02 8.13 -4.17
N GLY A 276 -6.38 7.24 -5.11
CA GLY A 276 -5.84 5.90 -5.17
C GLY A 276 -4.31 5.88 -5.31
N LEU A 277 -3.74 6.80 -6.12
CA LEU A 277 -2.30 6.97 -6.24
C LEU A 277 -1.64 7.49 -4.94
N LYS A 278 -2.31 8.39 -4.20
CA LYS A 278 -1.80 8.87 -2.90
C LYS A 278 -1.73 7.76 -1.85
N GLN A 279 -2.61 6.75 -1.91
CA GLN A 279 -2.59 5.63 -0.96
C GLN A 279 -1.27 4.85 -0.95
N LEU A 280 -0.52 4.86 -2.06
CA LEU A 280 0.79 4.23 -2.16
C LEU A 280 1.82 4.79 -1.16
N LEU A 281 1.63 6.03 -0.70
CA LEU A 281 2.54 6.65 0.26
C LEU A 281 2.41 6.05 1.66
N TYR A 282 1.23 5.52 1.99
CA TYR A 282 0.95 4.92 3.30
C TYR A 282 1.29 3.42 3.33
N GLU A 283 1.04 2.73 2.22
CA GLU A 283 1.20 1.27 2.11
C GLU A 283 2.03 0.90 0.86
N PRO A 284 3.30 1.37 0.76
CA PRO A 284 4.11 1.27 -0.46
C PRO A 284 4.41 -0.18 -0.86
N GLU A 285 4.44 -1.08 0.11
CA GLU A 285 4.64 -2.49 -0.15
C GLU A 285 3.39 -3.19 -0.68
N ASP A 286 2.27 -3.02 0.03
CA ASP A 286 1.04 -3.80 -0.22
C ASP A 286 0.27 -3.28 -1.44
N ARG A 287 0.57 -2.06 -1.89
CA ARG A 287 -0.13 -1.41 -3.01
C ARG A 287 0.65 -1.32 -4.29
N VAL A 288 1.96 -1.54 -4.28
CA VAL A 288 2.78 -1.44 -5.50
C VAL A 288 3.56 -2.71 -5.73
N TYR A 289 3.35 -3.33 -6.89
CA TYR A 289 4.13 -4.49 -7.31
C TYR A 289 4.72 -4.25 -8.70
N ILE A 290 5.99 -4.62 -8.88
CA ILE A 290 6.69 -4.53 -10.16
C ILE A 290 7.00 -5.95 -10.63
N GLY A 291 6.43 -6.36 -11.76
CA GLY A 291 6.66 -7.67 -12.35
C GLY A 291 5.60 -8.05 -13.38
N SER A 292 5.71 -9.26 -13.93
CA SER A 292 4.84 -9.73 -15.02
C SER A 292 3.39 -9.93 -14.58
N THR A 293 3.16 -10.42 -13.36
CA THR A 293 1.83 -10.66 -12.79
C THR A 293 1.75 -10.19 -11.34
N PRO A 294 0.63 -9.58 -10.90
CA PRO A 294 0.49 -9.12 -9.53
C PRO A 294 0.42 -10.31 -8.55
N PRO A 295 0.76 -10.12 -7.27
CA PRO A 295 0.69 -11.18 -6.28
C PRO A 295 -0.77 -11.59 -6.03
N ILE A 296 -1.02 -12.90 -6.11
CA ILE A 296 -2.30 -13.52 -5.74
C ILE A 296 -2.06 -14.30 -4.45
N ASN A 297 -2.36 -13.68 -3.32
CA ASN A 297 -2.10 -14.24 -1.99
C ASN A 297 -3.31 -14.97 -1.39
N HIS A 298 -4.31 -15.33 -2.21
CA HIS A 298 -5.54 -15.97 -1.75
C HIS A 298 -6.01 -17.01 -2.76
N ASP A 299 -6.67 -18.05 -2.26
CA ASP A 299 -7.41 -18.99 -3.09
C ASP A 299 -8.64 -18.28 -3.68
N LYS A 300 -8.63 -18.08 -5.00
CA LYS A 300 -9.72 -17.38 -5.72
C LYS A 300 -11.06 -18.08 -5.53
N ALA A 301 -11.09 -19.40 -5.33
CA ALA A 301 -12.31 -20.15 -5.12
C ALA A 301 -13.03 -19.74 -3.82
N ARG A 302 -12.27 -19.22 -2.83
CA ARG A 302 -12.79 -18.83 -1.50
C ARG A 302 -13.17 -17.35 -1.39
N VAL A 303 -13.16 -16.61 -2.51
CA VAL A 303 -13.46 -15.17 -2.52
C VAL A 303 -14.86 -14.94 -3.07
N ILE A 304 -15.72 -14.32 -2.27
CA ILE A 304 -17.00 -13.77 -2.76
C ILE A 304 -16.69 -12.52 -3.59
N ARG A 305 -17.05 -12.54 -4.87
CA ARG A 305 -16.83 -11.46 -5.84
C ARG A 305 -18.00 -10.52 -6.00
N SER A 306 -19.22 -11.02 -5.79
CA SER A 306 -20.38 -10.14 -5.74
C SER A 306 -21.53 -10.74 -4.96
N VAL A 307 -22.33 -9.85 -4.38
CA VAL A 307 -23.60 -10.15 -3.74
C VAL A 307 -24.69 -9.51 -4.59
N THR A 308 -25.65 -10.30 -5.04
CA THR A 308 -26.81 -9.80 -5.80
C THR A 308 -28.06 -10.03 -4.96
N LEU A 309 -28.83 -8.96 -4.74
CA LEU A 309 -30.12 -8.98 -4.07
C LEU A 309 -31.21 -8.73 -5.12
N SER A 310 -32.20 -9.61 -5.20
CA SER A 310 -33.35 -9.50 -6.10
C SER A 310 -34.63 -9.94 -5.41
N GLN A 311 -35.80 -9.55 -5.95
CA GLN A 311 -37.10 -9.86 -5.34
C GLN A 311 -37.21 -9.32 -3.90
N THR A 312 -36.71 -8.12 -3.67
CA THR A 312 -36.47 -7.58 -2.31
C THR A 312 -37.73 -7.13 -1.58
N GLY A 313 -38.88 -7.04 -2.27
CA GLY A 313 -40.14 -6.59 -1.68
C GLY A 313 -40.07 -5.18 -1.08
N GLY A 314 -39.12 -4.34 -1.51
CA GLY A 314 -38.91 -2.98 -1.00
C GLY A 314 -38.08 -2.87 0.28
N TRP A 315 -37.59 -3.97 0.85
CA TRP A 315 -36.70 -3.94 2.04
C TRP A 315 -35.25 -3.58 1.71
N PHE A 316 -34.81 -3.94 0.51
CA PHE A 316 -33.50 -3.62 -0.05
C PHE A 316 -33.66 -3.12 -1.47
N ASP A 317 -32.69 -2.36 -1.97
CA ASP A 317 -32.61 -2.09 -3.40
C ASP A 317 -32.26 -3.37 -4.15
N GLU A 318 -32.82 -3.55 -5.35
CA GLU A 318 -32.36 -4.59 -6.26
C GLU A 318 -30.98 -4.19 -6.80
N VAL A 319 -29.94 -4.82 -6.26
CA VAL A 319 -28.56 -4.34 -6.43
C VAL A 319 -27.58 -5.49 -6.56
N LYS A 320 -26.59 -5.29 -7.43
CA LYS A 320 -25.35 -6.07 -7.46
C LYS A 320 -24.23 -5.28 -6.80
N ILE A 321 -23.70 -5.82 -5.71
CA ILE A 321 -22.59 -5.27 -4.94
C ILE A 321 -21.34 -6.06 -5.34
N SER A 322 -20.41 -5.43 -6.04
CA SER A 322 -19.10 -6.02 -6.36
C SER A 322 -18.16 -5.90 -5.16
N LEU A 323 -17.37 -6.95 -4.89
CA LEU A 323 -16.46 -7.04 -3.75
C LEU A 323 -15.04 -7.37 -4.22
N ASN A 324 -14.05 -6.66 -3.69
CA ASN A 324 -12.64 -7.01 -3.87
C ASN A 324 -12.23 -8.16 -2.94
N ALA A 325 -11.11 -8.80 -3.27
CA ALA A 325 -10.50 -9.81 -2.42
C ALA A 325 -9.81 -9.20 -1.18
N GLY A 326 -9.85 -9.94 -0.07
CA GLY A 326 -9.23 -9.55 1.20
C GLY A 326 -10.26 -8.98 2.17
N LEU A 327 -9.92 -7.87 2.83
CA LEU A 327 -10.78 -7.21 3.79
C LEU A 327 -11.75 -6.24 3.10
N VAL A 328 -13.04 -6.49 3.26
CA VAL A 328 -14.12 -5.57 2.88
C VAL A 328 -14.73 -4.99 4.14
N SER A 329 -14.84 -3.66 4.21
CA SER A 329 -15.49 -2.97 5.33
C SER A 329 -16.83 -2.38 4.88
N ILE A 330 -17.91 -2.72 5.59
CA ILE A 330 -19.26 -2.18 5.33
C ILE A 330 -19.51 -1.03 6.31
N VAL A 331 -19.55 0.20 5.80
CA VAL A 331 -19.70 1.43 6.61
C VAL A 331 -21.05 2.08 6.31
N GLY A 332 -21.71 2.61 7.34
CA GLY A 332 -23.02 3.24 7.21
C GLY A 332 -23.64 3.58 8.56
N GLN A 333 -24.66 4.44 8.56
CA GLN A 333 -25.35 4.91 9.78
C GLN A 333 -26.06 3.77 10.53
N LYS A 334 -26.41 4.00 11.80
CA LYS A 334 -27.19 3.03 12.59
C LYS A 334 -28.51 2.72 11.87
N GLY A 335 -28.86 1.45 11.72
CA GLY A 335 -30.07 1.02 11.02
C GLY A 335 -29.95 0.89 9.50
N SER A 336 -28.80 1.21 8.89
CA SER A 336 -28.61 1.16 7.43
C SER A 336 -28.50 -0.26 6.81
N GLY A 337 -28.87 -1.32 7.53
CA GLY A 337 -28.84 -2.69 7.01
C GLY A 337 -27.48 -3.40 6.96
N LYS A 338 -26.42 -2.89 7.60
CA LYS A 338 -25.07 -3.53 7.59
C LYS A 338 -25.04 -4.97 8.09
N SER A 339 -25.54 -5.19 9.30
CA SER A 339 -25.59 -6.52 9.91
C SER A 339 -26.56 -7.44 9.15
N ALA A 340 -27.63 -6.86 8.59
CA ALA A 340 -28.57 -7.60 7.74
C ALA A 340 -27.87 -8.12 6.47
N LEU A 341 -27.09 -7.28 5.78
CA LEU A 341 -26.32 -7.70 4.61
C LEU A 341 -25.31 -8.81 4.96
N ALA A 342 -24.60 -8.68 6.10
CA ALA A 342 -23.68 -9.72 6.55
C ALA A 342 -24.38 -11.05 6.86
N GLU A 343 -25.56 -11.02 7.49
CA GLU A 343 -26.39 -12.20 7.73
C GLU A 343 -26.91 -12.82 6.42
N LEU A 344 -27.34 -12.01 5.45
CA LEU A 344 -27.78 -12.48 4.12
C LEU A 344 -26.65 -13.19 3.38
N ILE A 345 -25.43 -12.65 3.41
CA ILE A 345 -24.25 -13.28 2.83
C ILE A 345 -23.95 -14.62 3.52
N ALA A 346 -23.97 -14.65 4.86
CA ALA A 346 -23.75 -15.88 5.62
C ALA A 346 -24.80 -16.96 5.30
N HIS A 347 -26.06 -16.56 5.15
CA HIS A 347 -27.15 -17.47 4.81
C HIS A 347 -27.00 -18.03 3.39
N ALA A 348 -26.66 -17.18 2.41
CA ALA A 348 -26.41 -17.59 1.03
C ALA A 348 -25.15 -18.44 0.85
N ALA A 349 -24.22 -18.38 1.79
CA ALA A 349 -23.06 -19.27 1.86
C ALA A 349 -23.31 -20.55 2.69
N GLY A 350 -24.51 -20.72 3.25
CA GLY A 350 -24.89 -21.90 4.01
C GLY A 350 -24.21 -22.01 5.38
N SER A 351 -23.86 -20.88 6.01
CA SER A 351 -23.17 -20.79 7.30
C SER A 351 -23.95 -20.01 8.37
N TRP A 352 -25.21 -19.71 8.10
CA TRP A 352 -26.11 -19.06 9.06
C TRP A 352 -26.86 -20.12 9.87
N SER A 353 -27.08 -19.86 11.16
CA SER A 353 -27.87 -20.73 12.03
C SER A 353 -29.06 -20.00 12.66
N ALA A 354 -30.22 -20.66 12.66
CA ALA A 354 -31.46 -20.13 13.20
C ALA A 354 -31.43 -19.93 14.73
N ASP A 355 -30.51 -20.59 15.45
CA ASP A 355 -30.42 -20.54 16.91
C ASP A 355 -29.75 -19.28 17.47
N GLN A 356 -29.44 -18.30 16.61
CA GLN A 356 -28.80 -17.04 17.01
C GLN A 356 -29.81 -16.03 17.61
N PRO A 357 -29.75 -15.73 18.92
CA PRO A 357 -30.68 -14.78 19.54
C PRO A 357 -30.38 -13.35 19.05
N GLY A 358 -31.38 -12.68 18.48
CA GLY A 358 -31.25 -11.31 17.97
C GLY A 358 -30.92 -11.18 16.48
N SER A 359 -30.80 -12.29 15.75
CA SER A 359 -30.62 -12.30 14.29
C SER A 359 -31.68 -11.43 13.58
N PHE A 360 -31.22 -10.66 12.60
CA PHE A 360 -32.09 -9.91 11.70
C PHE A 360 -33.00 -10.86 10.90
N LEU A 361 -32.45 -11.93 10.33
CA LEU A 361 -33.22 -12.92 9.56
C LEU A 361 -34.33 -13.58 10.39
N ASN A 362 -34.09 -13.85 11.67
CA ASN A 362 -35.13 -14.36 12.58
C ASN A 362 -36.27 -13.36 12.83
N ARG A 363 -35.94 -12.07 12.94
CA ARG A 363 -36.93 -11.02 13.23
C ARG A 363 -37.72 -10.59 11.99
N ALA A 364 -37.04 -10.48 10.85
CA ALA A 364 -37.60 -9.95 9.61
C ALA A 364 -37.97 -11.03 8.59
N GLY A 365 -37.63 -12.30 8.82
CA GLY A 365 -37.76 -13.39 7.83
C GLY A 365 -39.16 -13.57 7.24
N LYS A 366 -40.22 -13.24 7.99
CA LYS A 366 -41.61 -13.25 7.48
C LYS A 366 -41.85 -12.22 6.37
N HIS A 367 -41.17 -11.07 6.46
CA HIS A 367 -41.28 -9.97 5.51
C HIS A 367 -40.29 -10.09 4.35
N LEU A 368 -39.24 -10.91 4.51
CA LEU A 368 -38.21 -11.15 3.50
C LEU A 368 -38.49 -12.42 2.67
N ARG A 369 -39.69 -13.01 2.78
CA ARG A 369 -40.05 -14.20 2.01
C ARG A 369 -39.86 -13.93 0.52
N ASN A 370 -39.18 -14.84 -0.16
CA ASN A 370 -38.81 -14.77 -1.59
C ASN A 370 -37.68 -13.78 -1.92
N LEU A 371 -37.03 -13.14 -0.94
CA LEU A 371 -35.79 -12.41 -1.21
C LEU A 371 -34.75 -13.41 -1.74
N ASP A 372 -34.24 -13.15 -2.94
CA ASP A 372 -33.18 -13.94 -3.55
C ASP A 372 -31.82 -13.29 -3.27
N VAL A 373 -30.93 -14.08 -2.68
CA VAL A 373 -29.55 -13.68 -2.40
C VAL A 373 -28.60 -14.58 -3.17
N LYS A 374 -27.93 -14.01 -4.16
CA LYS A 374 -26.98 -14.72 -5.01
C LYS A 374 -25.55 -14.25 -4.75
N LEU A 375 -24.66 -15.18 -4.39
CA LEU A 375 -23.23 -14.96 -4.29
C LEU A 375 -22.55 -15.48 -5.56
N SER A 376 -21.70 -14.65 -6.15
CA SER A 376 -20.72 -15.08 -7.16
C SER A 376 -19.38 -15.24 -6.49
N TRP A 377 -18.75 -16.40 -6.68
CA TRP A 377 -17.43 -16.70 -6.15
C TRP A 377 -16.35 -16.49 -7.22
N GLY A 378 -15.10 -16.32 -6.80
CA GLY A 378 -13.97 -16.12 -7.71
C GLY A 378 -13.52 -17.38 -8.44
N GLY A 379 -14.01 -18.57 -8.04
CA GLY A 379 -13.86 -19.82 -8.79
C GLY A 379 -14.73 -19.79 -10.05
N ILE A 380 -14.23 -20.35 -11.16
CA ILE A 380 -14.97 -20.38 -12.42
C ILE A 380 -16.28 -21.15 -12.22
N GLY A 381 -17.42 -20.48 -12.50
CA GLY A 381 -18.75 -21.08 -12.47
C GLY A 381 -19.32 -21.42 -11.09
N THR A 382 -18.71 -20.94 -10.00
CA THR A 382 -19.21 -21.19 -8.65
C THR A 382 -20.15 -20.05 -8.23
N GLU A 383 -21.42 -20.39 -8.05
CA GLU A 383 -22.46 -19.50 -7.53
C GLU A 383 -23.20 -20.21 -6.40
N SER A 384 -23.59 -19.46 -5.37
CA SER A 384 -24.56 -19.92 -4.39
C SER A 384 -25.78 -19.00 -4.41
N ASN A 385 -26.97 -19.58 -4.33
CA ASN A 385 -28.21 -18.84 -4.33
C ASN A 385 -29.12 -19.40 -3.24
N VAL A 386 -29.78 -18.51 -2.52
CA VAL A 386 -30.79 -18.86 -1.54
C VAL A 386 -31.97 -17.90 -1.66
N SER A 387 -33.17 -18.47 -1.69
CA SER A 387 -34.41 -17.73 -1.51
C SER A 387 -34.81 -17.81 -0.04
N ILE A 388 -34.95 -16.66 0.63
CA ILE A 388 -35.29 -16.62 2.06
C ILE A 388 -36.64 -17.32 2.29
N GLY A 389 -36.64 -18.31 3.19
CA GLY A 389 -37.79 -19.18 3.51
C GLY A 389 -37.77 -20.57 2.85
N SER A 390 -36.76 -20.86 2.01
CA SER A 390 -36.49 -22.20 1.47
C SER A 390 -35.66 -23.07 2.43
N LYS A 391 -35.50 -24.37 2.12
CA LYS A 391 -34.77 -25.33 2.96
C LYS A 391 -33.27 -24.98 2.96
N GLU A 392 -32.67 -24.87 4.14
CA GLU A 392 -31.26 -24.49 4.29
C GLU A 392 -30.30 -25.50 3.66
N SER A 393 -29.29 -24.99 2.95
CA SER A 393 -28.14 -25.80 2.54
C SER A 393 -27.03 -25.63 3.57
N ASN A 394 -26.60 -26.71 4.21
CA ASN A 394 -25.53 -26.68 5.20
C ASN A 394 -24.19 -26.98 4.53
N LYS A 395 -23.64 -25.98 3.83
CA LYS A 395 -22.35 -26.12 3.13
C LYS A 395 -21.17 -25.58 3.93
N ASP A 396 -21.42 -24.72 4.93
CA ASP A 396 -20.41 -24.08 5.77
C ASP A 396 -19.24 -23.46 4.96
N GLU A 397 -19.53 -22.82 3.82
CA GLU A 397 -18.50 -22.28 2.91
C GLU A 397 -17.81 -21.03 3.47
N VAL A 398 -18.47 -20.32 4.40
CA VAL A 398 -17.90 -19.18 5.14
C VAL A 398 -17.94 -19.39 6.65
N ARG A 399 -17.12 -18.65 7.38
CA ARG A 399 -17.25 -18.53 8.84
C ARG A 399 -17.94 -17.21 9.18
N PHE A 400 -19.20 -17.28 9.58
CA PHE A 400 -19.94 -16.10 10.03
C PHE A 400 -19.75 -15.87 11.53
N LEU A 401 -19.37 -14.64 11.89
CA LEU A 401 -19.23 -14.20 13.28
C LEU A 401 -20.29 -13.12 13.54
N SER A 402 -21.34 -13.47 14.26
CA SER A 402 -22.40 -12.50 14.57
C SER A 402 -21.95 -11.46 15.58
N GLN A 403 -22.61 -10.32 15.60
CA GLN A 403 -22.31 -9.26 16.57
C GLN A 403 -22.42 -9.77 18.02
N LYS A 404 -23.51 -10.48 18.34
CA LYS A 404 -23.71 -11.05 19.67
C LYS A 404 -22.63 -12.09 20.02
N PHE A 405 -22.23 -12.92 19.06
CA PHE A 405 -21.13 -13.86 19.27
C PHE A 405 -19.84 -13.13 19.65
N VAL A 406 -19.52 -12.01 18.98
CA VAL A 406 -18.34 -11.20 19.31
C VAL A 406 -18.49 -10.50 20.67
N GLU A 407 -19.68 -9.99 21.00
CA GLU A 407 -19.98 -9.40 22.31
C GLU A 407 -19.82 -10.43 23.44
N ASP A 408 -20.36 -11.64 23.29
CA ASP A 408 -20.23 -12.76 24.23
C ASP A 408 -18.77 -13.23 24.37
N LEU A 409 -17.97 -13.10 23.30
CA LEU A 409 -16.55 -13.43 23.30
C LEU A 409 -15.72 -12.39 24.08
N CYS A 410 -16.22 -11.15 24.12
CA CYS A 410 -15.57 -10.00 24.73
C CYS A 410 -16.17 -9.57 26.07
N SER A 411 -17.25 -10.22 26.55
CA SER A 411 -17.91 -9.87 27.82
C SER A 411 -17.03 -10.24 29.02
N ASP A 412 -16.93 -9.34 30.00
CA ASP A 412 -16.05 -9.44 31.17
C ASP A 412 -16.37 -10.61 32.12
N ASP A 413 -17.52 -11.27 31.97
CA ASP A 413 -18.03 -12.24 32.95
C ASP A 413 -17.32 -13.60 32.99
N HIS A 414 -16.35 -13.87 32.12
CA HIS A 414 -15.44 -15.02 32.25
C HIS A 414 -14.09 -14.62 31.67
N VAL A 415 -13.11 -14.35 32.52
CA VAL A 415 -11.68 -14.18 32.20
C VAL A 415 -11.29 -14.95 30.93
N GLY A 416 -11.25 -14.25 29.79
CA GLY A 416 -10.63 -14.61 28.50
C GLY A 416 -10.82 -16.00 27.90
N THR A 417 -11.59 -16.92 28.49
CA THR A 417 -11.48 -18.36 28.21
C THR A 417 -12.13 -18.78 26.90
N LYS A 418 -13.30 -18.19 26.56
CA LYS A 418 -13.94 -18.42 25.25
C LYS A 418 -13.11 -17.84 24.12
N LEU A 419 -12.60 -16.61 24.25
CA LEU A 419 -11.70 -16.01 23.26
C LEU A 419 -10.40 -16.80 23.13
N ALA A 420 -9.76 -17.14 24.25
CA ALA A 420 -8.52 -17.92 24.28
C ALA A 420 -8.71 -19.28 23.62
N SER A 421 -9.74 -20.04 23.96
CA SER A 421 -10.01 -21.34 23.32
C SER A 421 -10.24 -21.22 21.81
N GLN A 422 -10.89 -20.15 21.33
CA GLN A 422 -11.03 -19.90 19.89
C GLN A 422 -9.70 -19.54 19.22
N ILE A 423 -8.87 -18.71 19.86
CA ILE A 423 -7.51 -18.39 19.37
C ILE A 423 -6.66 -19.66 19.33
N GLU A 424 -6.66 -20.44 20.41
CA GLU A 424 -5.94 -21.70 20.53
C GLU A 424 -6.37 -22.70 19.44
N ALA A 425 -7.67 -22.82 19.16
CA ALA A 425 -8.17 -23.66 18.07
C ALA A 425 -7.68 -23.21 16.69
N VAL A 426 -7.67 -21.90 16.41
CA VAL A 426 -7.16 -21.34 15.14
C VAL A 426 -5.65 -21.55 15.01
N VAL A 427 -4.88 -21.32 16.08
CA VAL A 427 -3.44 -21.58 16.07
C VAL A 427 -3.19 -23.05 15.77
N PHE A 428 -3.91 -23.95 16.43
CA PHE A 428 -3.75 -25.39 16.23
C PHE A 428 -4.12 -25.85 14.82
N SER A 429 -5.21 -25.32 14.23
CA SER A 429 -5.61 -25.68 12.86
C SER A 429 -4.64 -25.20 11.78
N ASN A 430 -3.75 -24.25 12.10
CA ASN A 430 -2.75 -23.72 11.18
C ASN A 430 -1.33 -24.25 11.45
N LEU A 431 -1.15 -25.13 12.44
CA LEU A 431 0.12 -25.83 12.62
C LEU A 431 0.28 -26.91 11.55
N ASP A 432 1.53 -27.12 11.10
CA ASP A 432 1.86 -28.26 10.27
C ASP A 432 1.56 -29.55 11.07
N PRO A 433 0.94 -30.59 10.47
CA PRO A 433 0.70 -31.86 11.15
C PRO A 433 1.92 -32.41 11.90
N ILE A 434 3.13 -32.17 11.40
CA ILE A 434 4.39 -32.59 12.04
C ILE A 434 4.61 -31.87 13.38
N ASP A 435 4.23 -30.61 13.47
CA ASP A 435 4.42 -29.76 14.66
C ASP A 435 3.40 -30.05 15.77
N THR A 436 2.34 -30.79 15.47
CA THR A 436 1.24 -31.09 16.41
C THR A 436 1.56 -32.18 17.42
N LEU A 437 2.68 -32.92 17.29
CA LEU A 437 3.06 -34.01 18.19
C LEU A 437 1.93 -35.05 18.42
N ASN A 438 1.14 -35.34 17.38
CA ASN A 438 -0.07 -36.19 17.44
C ASN A 438 -1.07 -35.75 18.52
N ALA A 439 -1.12 -34.47 18.84
CA ALA A 439 -2.16 -33.91 19.70
C ALA A 439 -3.48 -33.80 18.91
N SER A 440 -4.61 -33.90 19.61
CA SER A 440 -5.96 -33.70 19.06
C SER A 440 -6.47 -32.27 19.25
N SER A 441 -5.78 -31.47 20.06
CA SER A 441 -6.14 -30.09 20.38
C SER A 441 -4.93 -29.27 20.81
N PHE A 442 -5.05 -27.94 20.76
CA PHE A 442 -4.03 -27.02 21.28
C PHE A 442 -3.69 -27.31 22.74
N ASP A 443 -4.70 -27.62 23.55
CA ASP A 443 -4.54 -27.80 24.99
C ASP A 443 -3.75 -29.08 25.31
N GLU A 444 -3.94 -30.14 24.51
CA GLU A 444 -3.13 -31.35 24.57
C GLU A 444 -1.68 -31.10 24.09
N LEU A 445 -1.50 -30.37 22.98
CA LEU A 445 -0.18 -29.97 22.50
C LEU A 445 0.58 -29.14 23.54
N ARG A 446 -0.11 -28.17 24.17
CA ARG A 446 0.44 -27.33 25.24
C ARG A 446 0.86 -28.18 26.42
N LYS A 447 0.06 -29.16 26.84
CA LYS A 447 0.43 -30.12 27.89
C LYS A 447 1.70 -30.88 27.53
N LYS A 448 1.79 -31.48 26.33
CA LYS A 448 2.98 -32.21 25.87
C LYS A 448 4.24 -31.34 25.85
N ARG A 449 4.19 -30.12 25.28
CA ARG A 449 5.35 -29.22 25.21
C ARG A 449 5.76 -28.66 26.59
N THR A 450 4.82 -28.50 27.51
CA THR A 450 5.10 -27.91 28.84
C THR A 450 5.36 -28.96 29.92
N GLU A 451 5.24 -30.25 29.62
CA GLU A 451 5.38 -31.34 30.59
C GLU A 451 6.73 -31.33 31.30
N SER A 452 7.83 -31.22 30.55
CA SER A 452 9.19 -31.16 31.11
C SER A 452 9.37 -29.95 32.03
N ILE A 453 8.91 -28.77 31.60
CA ILE A 453 9.00 -27.53 32.38
C ILE A 453 8.13 -27.62 33.65
N ARG A 454 6.92 -28.20 33.54
CA ARG A 454 6.02 -28.39 34.69
C ARG A 454 6.60 -29.36 35.70
N SER A 455 7.21 -30.45 35.23
CA SER A 455 7.89 -31.43 36.07
C SER A 455 9.06 -30.80 36.83
N GLU A 456 9.91 -30.03 36.14
CA GLU A 456 11.03 -29.33 36.77
C GLU A 456 10.55 -28.24 37.75
N GLY A 457 9.51 -27.49 37.38
CA GLY A 457 8.88 -26.53 38.27
C GLY A 457 8.30 -27.18 39.53
N GLN A 458 7.77 -28.40 39.42
CA GLN A 458 7.31 -29.17 40.58
C GLN A 458 8.48 -29.62 41.46
N ARG A 459 9.55 -30.15 40.84
CA ARG A 459 10.78 -30.55 41.54
C ARG A 459 11.38 -29.39 42.34
N LEU A 460 11.47 -28.20 41.74
CA LEU A 460 11.96 -26.99 42.40
C LEU A 460 11.05 -26.54 43.54
N ARG A 461 9.72 -26.62 43.37
CA ARG A 461 8.77 -26.32 44.46
C ARG A 461 8.94 -27.28 45.64
N ASP A 462 9.10 -28.56 45.35
CA ASP A 462 9.31 -29.58 46.39
C ASP A 462 10.66 -29.37 47.10
N GLU A 463 11.69 -28.95 46.36
CA GLU A 463 13.00 -28.61 46.91
C GLU A 463 12.96 -27.35 47.80
N VAL A 464 12.27 -26.29 47.37
CA VAL A 464 12.04 -25.09 48.20
C VAL A 464 11.30 -25.47 49.48
N MET A 465 10.25 -26.29 49.39
CA MET A 465 9.51 -26.76 50.57
C MET A 465 10.38 -27.60 51.51
N ARG A 466 11.30 -28.40 50.98
CA ARG A 466 12.30 -29.14 51.77
C ARG A 466 13.23 -28.19 52.51
N LEU A 467 13.80 -27.20 51.80
CA LEU A 467 14.72 -26.22 52.39
C LEU A 467 14.03 -25.37 53.48
N ILE A 468 12.78 -24.97 53.28
CA ILE A 468 11.98 -24.27 54.31
C ILE A 468 11.84 -25.13 55.58
N ARG A 469 11.56 -26.44 55.44
CA ARG A 469 11.48 -27.35 56.59
C ARG A 469 12.82 -27.51 57.30
N GLU A 470 13.91 -27.63 56.56
CA GLU A 470 15.27 -27.70 57.10
C GLU A 470 15.63 -26.42 57.87
N GLU A 471 15.32 -25.24 57.33
CA GLU A 471 15.52 -23.95 57.99
C GLU A 471 14.73 -23.87 59.31
N CYS A 472 13.43 -24.20 59.30
CA CYS A 472 12.62 -24.23 60.52
C CYS A 472 13.19 -25.18 61.58
N SER A 473 13.73 -26.34 61.16
CA SER A 473 14.37 -27.29 62.08
C SER A 473 15.67 -26.72 62.68
N LEU A 474 16.51 -26.08 61.86
CA LEU A 474 17.75 -25.46 62.31
C LEU A 474 17.50 -24.28 63.26
N GLN A 475 16.49 -23.44 62.97
CA GLN A 475 16.08 -22.35 63.86
C GLN A 475 15.59 -22.89 65.22
N ASN A 476 14.78 -23.96 65.22
CA ASN A 476 14.34 -24.62 66.45
C ASN A 476 15.51 -25.23 67.25
N ASN A 477 16.51 -25.80 66.57
CA ASN A 477 17.70 -26.34 67.21
C ASN A 477 18.63 -25.24 67.76
N ALA A 478 18.77 -24.12 67.06
CA ALA A 478 19.52 -22.95 67.50
C ALA A 478 18.89 -22.32 68.76
N ALA A 479 17.56 -22.21 68.81
CA ALA A 479 16.84 -21.75 69.99
C ALA A 479 17.11 -22.64 71.22
N LYS A 480 17.08 -23.97 71.03
CA LYS A 480 17.42 -24.95 72.09
C LYS A 480 18.89 -24.88 72.55
N LEU A 481 19.81 -24.46 71.68
CA LEU A 481 21.22 -24.28 72.02
C LEU A 481 21.48 -22.96 72.76
N GLN A 482 20.70 -21.90 72.49
CA GLN A 482 20.76 -20.66 73.26
C GLN A 482 20.27 -20.86 74.71
N GLU A 483 19.26 -21.71 74.93
CA GLU A 483 18.81 -22.11 76.27
C GLU A 483 19.85 -22.92 77.06
N LYS A 484 20.82 -23.56 76.37
CA LYS A 484 21.86 -24.41 76.98
C LYS A 484 23.20 -23.73 77.23
N ARG A 485 23.34 -22.41 77.00
CA ARG A 485 24.57 -21.68 77.33
C ARG A 485 24.73 -21.52 78.85
N PRO A 486 25.74 -22.14 79.50
CA PRO A 486 25.97 -21.94 80.93
C PRO A 486 26.51 -20.53 81.21
N ALA A 487 26.07 -19.91 82.31
CA ALA A 487 26.52 -18.60 82.76
C ALA A 487 28.07 -18.53 82.85
N PRO A 488 28.69 -17.39 82.49
CA PRO A 488 30.15 -17.27 82.50
C PRO A 488 30.69 -17.46 83.93
N ARG A 489 31.62 -18.39 84.09
CA ARG A 489 32.37 -18.57 85.35
C ARG A 489 33.21 -17.33 85.62
N CYS A 490 32.91 -16.60 86.69
CA CYS A 490 33.78 -15.60 87.28
C CYS A 490 35.11 -16.26 87.69
N TRP A 491 36.22 -15.80 87.13
CA TRP A 491 37.56 -16.06 87.68
C TRP A 491 37.94 -14.89 88.61
N PRO A 492 38.43 -15.16 89.83
CA PRO A 492 38.75 -14.11 90.79
C PRO A 492 40.01 -13.33 90.40
N ARG A 493 39.96 -12.01 90.57
CA ARG A 493 41.08 -11.08 90.48
C ARG A 493 42.00 -11.19 91.70
N SER A 494 43.27 -11.48 91.47
CA SER A 494 44.41 -11.07 92.31
C SER A 494 45.57 -10.78 91.35
N ALA A 495 45.80 -9.53 90.95
CA ALA A 495 46.63 -8.53 91.62
C ALA A 495 48.13 -8.76 91.38
N LEU A 496 48.70 -7.96 90.48
CA LEU A 496 50.08 -7.48 90.55
C LEU A 496 49.98 -5.95 90.42
N GLY A 497 50.54 -5.27 91.41
CA GLY A 497 50.86 -3.84 91.34
C GLY A 497 52.18 -3.60 90.62
#